data_AF-A0A9D0W1Z0-F1
#
_entry.id   AF-A0A9D0W1Z0-F1
#
_cell.length_a   1.000
_cell.length_b   1.000
_cell.length_c   1.000
_cell.angle_alpha   90.00
_cell.angle_beta   90.00
_cell.angle_gamma   90.00
#
_symmetry.space_group_name_H-M   'P 1'
#
loop_
_entity.id
_entity.type
_entity.pdbx_description
1 polymer ?
#
loop_
_entity_poly.entity_id
_entity_poly.type
_entity_poly.pdbx_seq_one_letter_code
_entity_poly.pdbx_strand_id
1 'polypeptide(L)'
;RLARAEWDTLLFFYGVVLCVGGLGFIGYLELISRVMYTDLGATGANVLIGVLSAVIDNIPVMFAVLTMNPDMAPGQWLLVTLTAGVGGSLLSIGSAAGVALMGQARGSYTFFSHLKWTPAIALGYAASIAVHLWINAAYF
;
A
#
# COMPACT_ATOMS: atom_id res chain seq x y z
N ARG A 1 22.27 -9.45 19.16
CA ARG A 1 21.57 -8.22 18.70
C ARG A 1 20.73 -8.52 17.46
N LEU A 2 21.30 -9.17 16.43
CA LEU A 2 20.57 -9.70 15.26
C LEU A 2 19.35 -10.55 15.63
N ALA A 3 19.53 -11.62 16.42
CA ALA A 3 18.41 -12.49 16.83
C ALA A 3 17.24 -11.75 17.50
N ARG A 4 17.49 -10.69 18.28
CA ARG A 4 16.41 -9.89 18.90
C ARG A 4 15.63 -9.07 17.88
N ALA A 5 16.32 -8.43 16.93
CA ALA A 5 15.69 -7.66 15.86
C ALA A 5 14.83 -8.54 14.94
N GLU A 6 15.23 -9.81 14.72
CA GLU A 6 14.43 -10.79 14.00
C GLU A 6 13.14 -11.13 14.75
N TRP A 7 13.22 -11.40 16.06
CA TRP A 7 12.02 -11.65 16.88
C TRP A 7 11.06 -10.46 16.92
N ASP A 8 11.55 -9.23 17.03
CA ASP A 8 10.72 -8.02 17.01
C ASP A 8 9.95 -7.88 15.70
N THR A 9 10.62 -8.15 14.58
CA THR A 9 10.02 -8.11 13.23
C THR A 9 8.98 -9.22 13.04
N LEU A 10 9.28 -10.44 13.49
CA LEU A 10 8.35 -11.57 13.43
C LEU A 10 7.09 -11.33 14.27
N LEU A 11 7.24 -10.80 15.49
CA LEU A 11 6.10 -10.47 16.36
C LEU A 11 5.24 -9.35 15.78
N PHE A 12 5.86 -8.35 15.13
CA PHE A 12 5.13 -7.31 14.39
C PHE A 12 4.24 -7.91 13.29
N PHE A 13 4.81 -8.74 12.39
CA PHE A 13 4.03 -9.36 11.32
C PHE A 13 2.97 -10.33 11.86
N TYR A 14 3.29 -11.10 12.89
CA TYR A 14 2.32 -11.96 13.56
C TYR A 14 1.12 -11.16 14.11
N GLY A 15 1.38 -10.05 14.79
CA GLY A 15 0.33 -9.17 15.30
C GLY A 15 -0.55 -8.60 14.18
N VAL A 16 0.06 -8.14 13.08
CA VAL A 16 -0.66 -7.66 11.89
C VAL A 16 -1.58 -8.75 11.33
N VAL A 17 -1.04 -9.96 11.12
CA VAL A 17 -1.79 -11.10 10.60
C VAL A 17 -2.96 -11.46 11.52
N LEU A 18 -2.75 -11.44 12.83
CA LEU A 18 -3.79 -11.73 13.82
C LEU A 18 -4.89 -10.67 13.81
N CYS A 19 -4.54 -9.39 13.76
CA CYS A 19 -5.52 -8.30 13.68
C CYS A 19 -6.36 -8.37 12.40
N VAL A 20 -5.72 -8.55 11.24
CA VAL A 20 -6.42 -8.66 9.95
C VAL A 20 -7.27 -9.94 9.90
N GLY A 21 -6.73 -11.07 10.38
CA GLY A 21 -7.49 -12.32 10.49
C GLY A 21 -8.69 -12.19 11.43
N GLY A 22 -8.53 -11.47 12.54
CA GLY A 22 -9.62 -11.14 13.46
C GLY A 22 -10.72 -10.31 12.78
N LEU A 23 -10.35 -9.24 12.05
CA LEU A 23 -11.28 -8.43 11.25
C LEU A 23 -12.00 -9.25 10.18
N GLY A 24 -11.30 -10.22 9.57
CA GLY A 24 -11.89 -11.18 8.64
C GLY A 24 -12.91 -12.09 9.32
N PHE A 25 -12.56 -12.65 10.48
CA PHE A 25 -13.43 -13.55 11.25
C PHE A 25 -14.73 -12.87 11.70
N ILE A 26 -14.69 -11.59 12.08
CA ILE A 26 -15.90 -10.82 12.45
C ILE A 26 -16.63 -10.19 11.25
N GLY A 27 -16.23 -10.49 10.02
CA GLY A 27 -16.92 -10.07 8.78
C GLY A 27 -16.62 -8.64 8.31
N TYR A 28 -15.73 -7.89 8.96
CA TYR A 28 -15.42 -6.51 8.57
C TYR A 28 -14.68 -6.43 7.23
N LEU A 29 -13.80 -7.40 6.94
CA LEU A 29 -13.13 -7.45 5.65
C LEU A 29 -14.10 -7.71 4.49
N GLU A 30 -15.17 -8.47 4.71
CA GLU A 30 -16.21 -8.68 3.70
C GLU A 30 -16.97 -7.38 3.39
N LEU A 31 -17.34 -6.61 4.42
CA LEU A 31 -17.96 -5.29 4.26
C LEU A 31 -17.06 -4.34 3.49
N ILE A 32 -15.78 -4.27 3.85
CA ILE A 32 -14.79 -3.43 3.16
C ILE A 32 -14.62 -3.90 1.71
N SER A 33 -14.53 -5.21 1.48
CA SER A 33 -14.38 -5.79 0.15
C SER A 33 -15.54 -5.39 -0.76
N ARG A 34 -16.78 -5.47 -0.27
CA ARG A 34 -17.96 -5.05 -1.03
C ARG A 34 -17.92 -3.57 -1.40
N VAL A 35 -17.66 -2.69 -0.44
CA VAL A 35 -17.61 -1.23 -0.69
C VAL A 35 -16.50 -0.89 -1.68
N MET A 36 -15.31 -1.49 -1.50
CA MET A 36 -14.15 -1.20 -2.33
C MET A 36 -14.27 -1.83 -3.71
N TYR A 37 -14.43 -3.14 -3.80
CA TYR A 37 -14.30 -3.87 -5.06
C TYR A 37 -15.62 -4.04 -5.82
N THR A 38 -16.78 -3.93 -5.16
CA THR A 38 -18.09 -3.96 -5.84
C THR A 38 -18.59 -2.55 -6.16
N ASP A 39 -18.68 -1.64 -5.18
CA ASP A 39 -19.31 -0.33 -5.37
C ASP A 39 -18.36 0.67 -6.07
N LEU A 40 -17.11 0.76 -5.62
CA LEU A 40 -16.09 1.64 -6.21
C LEU A 40 -15.42 1.02 -7.45
N GLY A 41 -15.45 -0.31 -7.55
CA GLY A 41 -14.83 -1.09 -8.62
C GLY A 41 -13.32 -1.27 -8.43
N ALA A 42 -12.78 -2.36 -8.99
CA ALA A 42 -11.39 -2.78 -8.75
C ALA A 42 -10.34 -1.68 -9.05
N THR A 43 -10.48 -0.95 -10.16
CA THR A 43 -9.52 0.13 -10.49
C THR A 43 -9.52 1.22 -9.42
N GLY A 44 -10.70 1.70 -9.02
CA GLY A 44 -10.83 2.76 -8.02
C GLY A 44 -10.33 2.29 -6.65
N ALA A 45 -10.68 1.06 -6.26
CA ALA A 45 -10.19 0.43 -5.04
C ALA A 45 -8.67 0.33 -5.01
N ASN A 46 -8.05 -0.15 -6.08
CA ASN A 46 -6.61 -0.37 -6.17
C ASN A 46 -5.83 0.95 -6.12
N VAL A 47 -6.34 2.00 -6.76
CA VAL A 47 -5.76 3.35 -6.68
C VAL A 47 -5.90 3.93 -5.26
N LEU A 48 -7.05 3.73 -4.61
CA LEU A 48 -7.26 4.20 -3.24
C LEU A 48 -6.36 3.45 -2.24
N ILE A 49 -6.22 2.14 -2.40
CA ILE A 49 -5.32 1.30 -1.60
C ILE A 49 -3.88 1.79 -1.67
N GLY A 50 -3.40 2.17 -2.85
CA GLY A 50 -2.05 2.73 -2.97
C GLY A 50 -1.90 4.06 -2.22
N VAL A 51 -2.92 4.93 -2.25
CA VAL A 51 -2.90 6.17 -1.45
C VAL A 51 -2.92 5.86 0.05
N LEU A 52 -3.72 4.90 0.50
CA LEU A 52 -3.75 4.45 1.89
C LEU A 52 -2.39 3.87 2.32
N SER A 53 -1.66 3.24 1.38
CA SER A 53 -0.32 2.72 1.63
C SER A 53 0.70 3.81 1.94
N ALA A 54 0.40 5.09 1.69
CA ALA A 54 1.24 6.21 2.11
C ALA A 54 1.25 6.42 3.64
N VAL A 55 0.30 5.84 4.35
CA VAL A 55 0.16 5.95 5.81
C VAL A 55 0.36 4.59 6.49
N ILE A 56 -0.16 3.54 5.87
CA ILE A 56 -0.05 2.16 6.36
C ILE A 56 0.96 1.43 5.48
N ASP A 57 1.87 0.68 6.08
CA ASP A 57 2.85 -0.09 5.32
C ASP A 57 2.19 -1.04 4.29
N ASN A 58 2.87 -1.26 3.17
CA ASN A 58 2.33 -2.02 2.05
C ASN A 58 2.06 -3.50 2.42
N ILE A 59 2.83 -4.08 3.35
CA ILE A 59 2.66 -5.48 3.75
C ILE A 59 1.31 -5.71 4.46
N PRO A 60 0.95 -4.99 5.56
CA PRO A 60 -0.37 -5.10 6.17
C PRO A 60 -1.53 -4.86 5.20
N VAL A 61 -1.42 -3.84 4.35
CA VAL A 61 -2.47 -3.47 3.40
C VAL A 61 -2.69 -4.59 2.39
N MET A 62 -1.61 -5.13 1.80
CA MET A 62 -1.72 -6.24 0.86
C MET A 62 -2.20 -7.52 1.53
N PHE A 63 -1.82 -7.77 2.78
CA PHE A 63 -2.36 -8.90 3.53
C PHE A 63 -3.88 -8.80 3.69
N ALA A 64 -4.43 -7.61 3.96
CA ALA A 64 -5.87 -7.41 4.01
C ALA A 64 -6.54 -7.65 2.64
N VAL A 65 -5.96 -7.15 1.54
CA VAL A 65 -6.48 -7.37 0.18
C VAL A 65 -6.49 -8.86 -0.19
N LEU A 66 -5.40 -9.57 0.07
CA LEU A 66 -5.32 -11.00 -0.17
C LEU A 66 -6.33 -11.78 0.69
N THR A 67 -6.55 -11.35 1.93
CA THR A 67 -7.56 -11.97 2.82
C THR A 67 -8.98 -11.71 2.34
N MET A 68 -9.26 -10.52 1.81
CA MET A 68 -10.55 -10.18 1.19
C MET A 68 -10.81 -10.99 -0.09
N ASN A 69 -9.75 -11.43 -0.77
CA ASN A 69 -9.77 -12.20 -2.02
C ASN A 69 -10.85 -11.74 -3.02
N PRO A 70 -10.83 -10.45 -3.43
CA PRO A 70 -11.83 -9.93 -4.37
C PRO A 70 -11.68 -10.58 -5.74
N ASP A 71 -12.81 -10.83 -6.41
CA ASP A 71 -12.82 -11.31 -7.79
C ASP A 71 -12.46 -10.16 -8.75
N MET A 72 -11.23 -10.19 -9.27
CA MET A 72 -10.72 -9.17 -10.20
C MET A 72 -9.72 -9.75 -11.19
N ALA A 73 -9.69 -9.15 -12.38
CA ALA A 73 -8.82 -9.58 -13.48
C ALA A 73 -7.32 -9.51 -13.10
N PRO A 74 -6.45 -10.30 -13.75
CA PRO A 74 -5.00 -10.27 -13.48
C PRO A 74 -4.38 -8.87 -13.58
N GLY A 75 -4.85 -8.02 -14.50
CA GLY A 75 -4.40 -6.63 -14.62
C GLY A 75 -4.61 -5.80 -13.35
N GLN A 76 -5.69 -6.09 -12.60
CA GLN A 76 -6.02 -5.43 -11.34
C GLN A 76 -5.13 -5.90 -10.19
N TRP A 77 -4.77 -7.19 -10.16
CA TRP A 77 -3.78 -7.71 -9.21
C TRP A 77 -2.40 -7.09 -9.43
N LEU A 78 -2.00 -6.88 -10.68
CA LEU A 78 -0.78 -6.15 -11.00
C LEU A 78 -0.91 -4.66 -10.62
N LEU A 79 -2.09 -4.05 -10.85
CA LEU A 79 -2.34 -2.65 -10.51
C LEU A 79 -2.21 -2.43 -8.99
N VAL A 80 -2.87 -3.24 -8.15
CA VAL A 80 -2.80 -3.08 -6.69
C VAL A 80 -1.38 -3.27 -6.16
N THR A 81 -0.63 -4.19 -6.76
CA THR A 81 0.78 -4.44 -6.41
C THR A 81 1.62 -3.19 -6.73
N LEU A 82 1.43 -2.59 -7.91
CA LEU A 82 2.09 -1.35 -8.29
C LEU A 82 1.68 -0.18 -7.39
N THR A 83 0.38 0.01 -7.18
CA THR A 83 -0.14 1.16 -6.43
C THR A 83 0.23 1.09 -4.96
N ALA A 84 0.19 -0.09 -4.32
CA ALA A 84 0.68 -0.28 -2.96
C ALA A 84 2.20 -0.05 -2.87
N GLY A 85 2.98 -0.52 -3.85
CA GLY A 85 4.43 -0.32 -3.88
C GLY A 85 4.86 1.13 -4.06
N VAL A 86 4.25 1.85 -5.02
CA VAL A 86 4.61 3.23 -5.34
C VAL A 86 3.93 4.22 -4.39
N GLY A 87 2.69 3.95 -4.00
CA GLY A 87 1.86 4.82 -3.17
C GLY A 87 2.46 5.12 -1.79
N GLY A 88 3.20 4.17 -1.21
CA GLY A 88 3.99 4.38 0.01
C GLY A 88 4.96 5.58 -0.04
N SER A 89 5.37 6.01 -1.24
CA SER A 89 6.27 7.14 -1.42
C SER A 89 5.58 8.52 -1.42
N LEU A 90 4.24 8.58 -1.46
CA LEU A 90 3.48 9.83 -1.46
C LEU A 90 3.75 10.66 -0.19
N LEU A 91 3.99 9.99 0.93
CA LEU A 91 4.46 10.57 2.19
C LEU A 91 5.79 9.93 2.59
N SER A 92 6.69 10.69 3.21
CA SER A 92 8.02 10.16 3.58
C SER A 92 7.96 9.10 4.69
N ILE A 93 6.84 8.99 5.40
CA ILE A 93 6.60 7.98 6.45
C ILE A 93 5.96 6.70 5.91
N GLY A 94 5.42 6.72 4.69
CA GLY A 94 4.70 5.58 4.10
C GLY A 94 5.59 4.48 3.55
N SER A 95 6.91 4.64 3.63
CA SER A 95 7.88 3.66 3.17
C SER A 95 9.09 3.60 4.11
N ALA A 96 9.59 2.38 4.35
CA ALA A 96 10.83 2.15 5.08
C ALA A 96 12.01 2.95 4.48
N ALA A 97 12.06 3.09 3.15
CA ALA A 97 13.08 3.88 2.47
C ALA A 97 13.00 5.38 2.84
N GLY A 98 11.78 5.94 2.90
CA GLY A 98 11.55 7.33 3.29
C GLY A 98 11.92 7.59 4.75
N VAL A 99 11.54 6.69 5.66
CA VAL A 99 11.91 6.77 7.08
C VAL A 99 13.42 6.63 7.27
N ALA A 100 14.06 5.70 6.57
CA ALA A 100 15.51 5.53 6.60
C ALA A 100 16.24 6.78 6.09
N LEU A 101 15.80 7.35 4.96
CA LEU A 101 16.40 8.56 4.39
C LEU A 101 16.27 9.75 5.34
N MET A 102 15.11 9.96 5.97
CA MET A 102 14.95 11.00 7.01
C MET A 102 15.86 10.76 8.22
N GLY A 103 16.09 9.49 8.57
CA GLY A 103 16.99 9.09 9.64
C GLY A 103 18.47 9.36 9.34
N GLN A 104 18.90 9.19 8.08
CA GLN A 104 20.29 9.38 7.63
C GLN A 104 20.60 10.83 7.25
N ALA A 105 19.70 11.50 6.53
CA ALA A 105 19.87 12.87 6.04
C ALA A 105 19.23 13.90 6.98
N ARG A 106 19.47 13.75 8.29
CA ARG A 106 18.89 14.63 9.32
C ARG A 106 19.19 16.10 9.02
N GLY A 107 18.14 16.93 9.00
CA GLY A 107 18.22 18.37 8.71
C GLY A 107 18.07 18.72 7.23
N SER A 108 18.45 17.84 6.31
CA SER A 108 18.32 18.07 4.86
C SER A 108 17.04 17.47 4.28
N TYR A 109 16.67 16.27 4.72
CA TYR A 109 15.46 15.57 4.29
C TYR A 109 14.53 15.32 5.49
N THR A 110 13.37 15.97 5.48
CA THR A 110 12.36 15.95 6.55
C THR A 110 10.99 15.68 5.95
N PHE A 111 10.01 15.36 6.81
CA PHE A 111 8.62 15.20 6.37
C PHE A 111 8.11 16.42 5.59
N PHE A 112 8.37 17.64 6.09
CA PHE A 112 7.93 18.86 5.43
C PHE A 112 8.69 19.15 4.13
N SER A 113 9.97 18.80 4.04
CA SER A 113 10.69 18.97 2.77
C SER A 113 10.21 17.98 1.70
N HIS A 114 9.86 16.75 2.09
CA HIS A 114 9.20 15.78 1.19
C HIS A 114 7.80 16.23 0.77
N LEU A 115 7.01 16.78 1.71
CA LEU A 115 5.64 17.22 1.46
C LEU A 115 5.55 18.30 0.37
N LYS A 116 6.58 19.16 0.27
CA LYS A 116 6.70 20.14 -0.83
C LYS A 116 6.75 19.49 -2.22
N TRP A 117 7.27 18.27 -2.30
CA TRP A 117 7.38 17.49 -3.54
C TRP A 117 6.21 16.54 -3.76
N THR A 118 5.30 16.38 -2.79
CA THR A 118 4.13 15.51 -2.93
C THR A 118 3.33 15.76 -4.22
N PRO A 119 3.13 16.98 -4.74
CA PRO A 119 2.46 17.16 -6.04
C PRO A 119 3.19 16.48 -7.20
N ALA A 120 4.53 16.60 -7.27
CA ALA A 120 5.32 15.95 -8.31
C ALA A 120 5.32 14.42 -8.15
N ILE A 121 5.38 13.93 -6.91
CA ILE A 121 5.30 12.49 -6.61
C ILE A 121 3.90 11.94 -6.94
N ALA A 122 2.85 12.69 -6.64
CA ALA A 122 1.47 12.33 -6.99
C ALA A 122 1.26 12.30 -8.50
N LEU A 123 1.89 13.21 -9.26
CA LEU A 123 1.93 13.12 -10.72
C LEU A 123 2.64 11.84 -11.17
N GLY A 124 3.76 11.47 -10.55
CA GLY A 124 4.45 10.20 -10.81
C GLY A 124 3.57 8.98 -10.51
N TYR A 125 2.80 9.01 -9.43
CA TYR A 125 1.83 7.98 -9.07
C TYR A 125 0.70 7.87 -10.11
N ALA A 126 0.12 8.99 -10.54
CA ALA A 126 -0.89 8.99 -11.59
C ALA A 126 -0.32 8.50 -12.94
N ALA A 127 0.90 8.91 -13.28
CA ALA A 127 1.59 8.48 -14.48
C ALA A 127 1.89 6.98 -14.47
N SER A 128 2.33 6.42 -13.34
CA SER A 128 2.59 4.98 -13.24
C SER A 128 1.32 4.16 -13.42
N ILE A 129 0.19 4.60 -12.86
CA ILE A 129 -1.12 3.98 -13.09
C ILE A 129 -1.51 4.06 -14.57
N ALA A 130 -1.41 5.23 -15.20
CA ALA A 130 -1.78 5.40 -16.60
C ALA A 130 -0.93 4.52 -17.52
N VAL A 131 0.39 4.47 -17.28
CA VAL A 131 1.33 3.61 -18.03
C VAL A 131 1.01 2.14 -17.81
N HIS A 132 0.68 1.74 -16.58
CA HIS A 132 0.28 0.37 -16.26
C HIS A 132 -0.97 -0.06 -17.04
N LEU A 133 -2.02 0.76 -17.00
CA LEU A 133 -3.27 0.51 -17.73
C LEU A 133 -3.03 0.43 -19.24
N TRP A 134 -2.12 1.25 -19.78
CA TRP A 134 -1.79 1.24 -21.20
C TRP A 134 -1.00 -0.01 -21.61
N ILE A 135 0.09 -0.34 -20.91
CA ILE A 135 0.96 -1.48 -21.24
C ILE A 135 0.24 -2.81 -21.01
N ASN A 136 -0.57 -2.90 -19.94
CA ASN A 136 -1.24 -4.12 -19.54
C ASN A 136 -2.71 -4.18 -20.00
N ALA A 137 -3.12 -3.36 -20.97
CA ALA A 137 -4.52 -3.27 -21.42
C ALA A 137 -5.15 -4.62 -21.78
N ALA A 138 -4.36 -5.60 -22.25
CA ALA A 138 -4.82 -6.94 -22.58
C ALA A 138 -5.23 -7.81 -21.35
N TYR A 139 -4.92 -7.38 -20.13
CA TYR A 139 -5.19 -8.09 -18.88
C TYR A 139 -6.37 -7.53 -18.08
N PHE A 140 -7.12 -6.57 -18.65
CA PHE A 140 -8.25 -5.88 -18.02
C PHE A 140 -9.58 -6.22 -18.67
#